data_AF-A0A9E3QW43-F1
#
_entry.id   AF-A0A9E3QW43-F1
#
_cell.length_a   1.000
_cell.length_b   1.000
_cell.length_c   1.000
_cell.angle_alpha   90.00
_cell.angle_beta   90.00
_cell.angle_gamma   90.00
#
_symmetry.space_group_name_H-M   'P 1'
#
loop_
_entity.id
_entity.type
_entity.pdbx_description
1 polymer ?
#
loop_
_entity_poly.entity_id
_entity_poly.type
_entity_poly.pdbx_seq_one_letter_code
_entity_poly.pdbx_strand_id
1 'polypeptide(L)'
;MDAFTAKCGDYERLTWDKYTAHKRLAEYAQAGDAAGKLMELNPLDFDYPWWRAEMLAEQGKLEEAVVDYRLALSLEPRMRIIPTMLADTLFKLGRPCEARGPLEQLIYFHPEQRTASGIATRLGKVDEAHCEATTAEGGAVFTLPKGGSAITARVKVNGKALGTFIVDTGATSVVLSKAFAAKAGVDGPSRTVKIRTAAGIREGQLTTLALVEAQGTKARNVEAVISDGLTDDGLLGLSYLTRFDVFFDSRSNTLTLKPLAKPKP
;
A
#
# COMPACT_ATOMS: atom_id res chain seq x y z
N MET A 1 -7.63 -22.30 -27.47
CA MET A 1 -7.92 -23.09 -26.26
C MET A 1 -8.26 -24.51 -26.72
N ASP A 2 -7.56 -25.54 -26.24
CA ASP A 2 -7.79 -26.92 -26.68
C ASP A 2 -9.08 -27.52 -26.08
N ALA A 3 -9.54 -28.62 -26.66
CA ALA A 3 -10.78 -29.29 -26.26
C ALA A 3 -10.75 -29.82 -24.82
N PHE A 4 -9.55 -30.12 -24.30
CA PHE A 4 -9.36 -30.54 -22.91
C PHE A 4 -9.65 -29.38 -21.96
N THR A 5 -9.04 -28.22 -22.18
CA THR A 5 -9.21 -27.02 -21.34
C THR A 5 -10.67 -26.55 -21.37
N ALA A 6 -11.34 -26.64 -22.51
CA ALA A 6 -12.76 -26.28 -22.63
C ALA A 6 -13.70 -27.18 -21.80
N LYS A 7 -13.35 -28.45 -21.60
CA LYS A 7 -14.14 -29.40 -20.79
C LYS A 7 -13.73 -29.43 -19.32
N CYS A 8 -12.44 -29.27 -19.04
CA CYS A 8 -11.90 -29.25 -17.67
C CYS A 8 -12.39 -28.02 -16.89
N GLY A 9 -12.67 -26.92 -17.59
CA GLY A 9 -13.01 -25.64 -16.96
C GLY A 9 -11.79 -25.00 -16.30
N ASP A 10 -12.02 -23.85 -15.66
CA ASP A 10 -10.95 -23.16 -14.94
C ASP A 10 -10.55 -23.96 -13.69
N TYR A 11 -9.28 -24.34 -13.62
CA TYR A 11 -8.72 -25.07 -12.47
C TYR A 11 -7.41 -24.41 -12.04
N GLU A 12 -7.41 -23.85 -10.83
CA GLU A 12 -6.33 -23.04 -10.27
C GLU A 12 -4.97 -23.75 -10.34
N ARG A 13 -4.92 -25.04 -9.99
CA ARG A 13 -3.67 -25.80 -9.98
C ARG A 13 -3.04 -25.94 -11.37
N LEU A 14 -3.84 -26.19 -12.40
CA LEU A 14 -3.32 -26.27 -13.78
C LEU A 14 -2.83 -24.90 -14.26
N THR A 15 -3.49 -23.82 -13.89
CA THR A 15 -3.04 -22.46 -14.21
C THR A 15 -1.73 -22.13 -13.50
N TRP A 16 -1.58 -22.58 -12.25
CA TRP A 16 -0.34 -22.47 -11.48
C TRP A 16 0.82 -23.21 -12.14
N ASP A 17 0.59 -24.45 -12.60
CA ASP A 17 1.63 -25.24 -13.29
C ASP A 17 2.01 -24.57 -14.63
N LYS A 18 1.04 -24.03 -15.37
CA LYS A 18 1.31 -23.24 -16.60
C LYS A 18 2.15 -21.99 -16.32
N TYR A 19 1.81 -21.21 -15.28
CA TYR A 19 2.61 -20.06 -14.86
C TYR A 19 4.06 -20.48 -14.59
N THR A 20 4.25 -21.52 -13.78
CA THR A 20 5.58 -22.00 -13.39
C THR A 20 6.38 -22.49 -14.59
N ALA A 21 5.75 -23.19 -15.53
CA ALA A 21 6.38 -23.66 -16.76
C ALA A 21 6.82 -22.48 -17.64
N HIS A 22 5.93 -21.53 -17.93
CA HIS A 22 6.23 -20.35 -18.74
C HIS A 22 7.32 -19.48 -18.09
N LYS A 23 7.28 -19.26 -16.77
CA LYS A 23 8.32 -18.52 -16.04
C LYS A 23 9.69 -19.17 -16.19
N ARG A 24 9.78 -20.49 -16.07
CA ARG A 24 11.04 -21.24 -16.24
C ARG A 24 11.60 -21.15 -17.66
N LEU A 25 10.73 -21.02 -18.66
CA LEU A 25 11.10 -20.86 -20.06
C LEU A 25 11.38 -19.39 -20.45
N ALA A 26 11.32 -18.46 -19.49
CA ALA A 26 11.38 -17.01 -19.73
C ALA A 26 10.29 -16.48 -20.68
N GLU A 27 9.17 -17.18 -20.77
CA GLU A 27 7.97 -16.78 -21.52
C GLU A 27 7.12 -15.83 -20.66
N TYR A 28 7.69 -14.67 -20.34
CA TYR A 28 7.13 -13.77 -19.32
C TYR A 28 5.73 -13.25 -19.64
N ALA A 29 5.39 -13.07 -20.92
CA ALA A 29 4.05 -12.64 -21.32
C ALA A 29 3.00 -13.70 -20.93
N GLN A 30 3.23 -14.96 -21.31
CA GLN A 30 2.34 -16.08 -21.03
C GLN A 30 2.28 -16.39 -19.52
N ALA A 31 3.42 -16.28 -18.82
CA ALA A 31 3.45 -16.39 -17.37
C ALA A 31 2.61 -15.29 -16.71
N GLY A 32 2.73 -14.03 -17.18
CA GLY A 32 1.92 -12.91 -16.70
C GLY A 32 0.42 -13.14 -16.91
N ASP A 33 0.01 -13.65 -18.08
CA ASP A 33 -1.38 -13.99 -18.38
C ASP A 33 -1.91 -15.08 -17.44
N ALA A 34 -1.13 -16.13 -17.19
CA ALA A 34 -1.48 -17.19 -16.25
C ALA A 34 -1.63 -16.65 -14.81
N ALA A 35 -0.71 -15.78 -14.36
CA ALA A 35 -0.82 -15.12 -13.06
C ALA A 35 -2.07 -14.21 -12.98
N GLY A 36 -2.40 -13.50 -14.06
CA GLY A 36 -3.64 -12.73 -14.17
C GLY A 36 -4.89 -13.61 -14.02
N LYS A 37 -4.89 -14.79 -14.63
CA LYS A 37 -6.00 -15.75 -14.46
C LYS A 37 -6.10 -16.29 -13.03
N LEU A 38 -4.97 -16.54 -12.36
CA LEU A 38 -4.96 -16.94 -10.95
C LEU A 38 -5.57 -15.85 -10.05
N MET A 39 -5.32 -14.57 -10.33
CA MET A 39 -5.96 -13.46 -9.61
C MET A 39 -7.48 -13.42 -9.78
N GLU A 40 -8.03 -13.89 -10.90
CA GLU A 40 -9.48 -14.02 -11.08
C GLU A 40 -10.05 -15.17 -10.25
N LEU A 41 -9.33 -16.30 -10.21
CA LEU A 41 -9.77 -17.52 -9.53
C LEU A 41 -9.71 -17.40 -8.01
N ASN A 42 -8.69 -16.72 -7.49
CA ASN A 42 -8.52 -16.48 -6.07
C ASN A 42 -7.95 -15.07 -5.84
N PRO A 43 -8.82 -14.05 -5.77
CA PRO A 43 -8.40 -12.64 -5.71
C PRO A 43 -7.72 -12.23 -4.41
N LEU A 44 -7.83 -13.04 -3.36
CA LEU A 44 -7.28 -12.73 -2.03
C LEU A 44 -5.91 -13.34 -1.79
N ASP A 45 -5.42 -14.17 -2.71
CA ASP A 45 -4.05 -14.68 -2.68
C ASP A 45 -3.08 -13.58 -3.15
N PHE A 46 -2.15 -13.20 -2.28
CA PHE A 46 -1.19 -12.13 -2.56
C PHE A 46 -0.05 -12.58 -3.48
N ASP A 47 0.20 -13.89 -3.59
CA ASP A 47 1.28 -14.40 -4.43
C ASP A 47 0.98 -14.11 -5.91
N TYR A 48 -0.27 -14.16 -6.32
CA TYR A 48 -0.67 -14.00 -7.73
C TYR A 48 -0.44 -12.60 -8.30
N PRO A 49 -0.86 -11.50 -7.65
CA PRO A 49 -0.45 -10.17 -8.09
C PRO A 49 1.07 -9.98 -8.00
N TRP A 50 1.75 -10.52 -6.98
CA TRP A 50 3.21 -10.46 -6.92
C TRP A 50 3.86 -11.14 -8.13
N TRP A 51 3.45 -12.35 -8.46
CA TRP A 51 3.96 -13.10 -9.61
C TRP A 51 3.71 -12.36 -10.92
N ARG A 52 2.51 -11.79 -11.10
CA ARG A 52 2.22 -10.99 -12.29
C ARG A 52 3.11 -9.75 -12.36
N ALA A 53 3.32 -9.06 -11.23
CA ALA A 53 4.21 -7.91 -11.14
C ALA A 53 5.66 -8.25 -11.56
N GLU A 54 6.19 -9.39 -11.11
CA GLU A 54 7.51 -9.86 -11.55
C GLU A 54 7.54 -10.06 -13.07
N MET A 55 6.56 -10.76 -13.63
CA MET A 55 6.52 -11.03 -15.07
C MET A 55 6.35 -9.76 -15.90
N LEU A 56 5.60 -8.77 -15.40
CA LEU A 56 5.47 -7.45 -16.01
C LEU A 56 6.79 -6.68 -15.95
N ALA A 57 7.50 -6.75 -14.82
CA ALA A 57 8.80 -6.11 -14.65
C ALA A 57 9.85 -6.66 -15.61
N GLU A 58 9.90 -7.98 -15.82
CA GLU A 58 10.78 -8.63 -16.82
C GLU A 58 10.46 -8.20 -18.26
N GLN A 59 9.19 -7.88 -18.54
CA GLN A 59 8.76 -7.34 -19.84
C GLN A 59 9.02 -5.83 -19.99
N GLY A 60 9.56 -5.14 -18.97
CA GLY A 60 9.69 -3.68 -18.95
C GLY A 60 8.37 -2.93 -18.78
N LYS A 61 7.26 -3.63 -18.49
CA LYS A 61 5.94 -3.08 -18.18
C LYS A 61 5.88 -2.61 -16.73
N LEU A 62 6.74 -1.65 -16.40
CA LEU A 62 7.04 -1.28 -15.02
C LEU A 62 5.89 -0.57 -14.32
N GLU A 63 5.07 0.21 -15.04
CA GLU A 63 3.90 0.88 -14.45
C GLU A 63 2.84 -0.13 -14.01
N GLU A 64 2.54 -1.12 -14.83
CA GLU A 64 1.62 -2.21 -14.46
C GLU A 64 2.20 -3.05 -13.31
N ALA A 65 3.52 -3.31 -13.32
CA ALA A 65 4.17 -4.01 -12.23
C ALA A 65 4.03 -3.28 -10.88
N VAL A 66 4.15 -1.94 -10.87
CA VAL A 66 3.94 -1.14 -9.66
C VAL A 66 2.52 -1.31 -9.12
N VAL A 67 1.51 -1.31 -9.99
CA VAL A 67 0.11 -1.52 -9.58
C VAL A 67 -0.05 -2.87 -8.86
N ASP A 68 0.54 -3.92 -9.41
CA ASP A 68 0.39 -5.28 -8.88
C ASP A 68 1.20 -5.53 -7.61
N TYR A 69 2.42 -4.99 -7.52
CA TYR A 69 3.19 -5.03 -6.27
C TYR A 69 2.46 -4.32 -5.13
N ARG A 70 1.80 -3.19 -5.43
CA ARG A 70 0.97 -2.47 -4.44
C ARG A 70 -0.24 -3.28 -4.01
N LEU A 71 -0.91 -3.95 -4.96
CA LEU A 71 -2.01 -4.85 -4.63
C LEU A 71 -1.53 -5.99 -3.73
N ALA A 72 -0.40 -6.63 -4.05
CA ALA A 72 0.19 -7.69 -3.24
C ALA A 72 0.50 -7.20 -1.81
N LEU A 73 1.12 -6.02 -1.66
CA LEU A 73 1.33 -5.38 -0.35
C LEU A 73 0.01 -5.10 0.38
N SER A 74 -1.04 -4.72 -0.34
CA SER A 74 -2.36 -4.47 0.26
C SER A 74 -3.03 -5.75 0.76
N LEU A 75 -2.73 -6.89 0.14
CA LEU A 75 -3.22 -8.20 0.56
C LEU A 75 -2.42 -8.75 1.73
N GLU A 76 -1.08 -8.59 1.73
CA GLU A 76 -0.17 -9.00 2.80
C GLU A 76 0.83 -7.87 3.14
N PRO A 77 0.52 -7.01 4.13
CA PRO A 77 1.36 -5.84 4.46
C PRO A 77 2.72 -6.18 5.08
N ARG A 78 2.91 -7.38 5.63
CA ARG A 78 4.12 -7.75 6.38
C ARG A 78 5.18 -8.43 5.51
N MET A 79 5.08 -8.34 4.18
CA MET A 79 6.06 -8.94 3.28
C MET A 79 7.44 -8.29 3.38
N ARG A 80 8.49 -9.13 3.32
CA ARG A 80 9.89 -8.66 3.32
C ARG A 80 10.42 -8.31 1.94
N ILE A 81 10.01 -9.07 0.92
CA ILE A 81 10.62 -9.04 -0.41
C ILE A 81 9.99 -7.93 -1.26
N ILE A 82 8.66 -7.93 -1.38
CA ILE A 82 7.91 -7.06 -2.28
C ILE A 82 8.23 -5.56 -2.10
N PRO A 83 8.40 -5.01 -0.88
CA PRO A 83 8.73 -3.59 -0.73
C PRO A 83 10.02 -3.17 -1.46
N THR A 84 11.02 -4.04 -1.49
CA THR A 84 12.29 -3.77 -2.19
C THR A 84 12.15 -3.91 -3.71
N MET A 85 11.36 -4.88 -4.19
CA MET A 85 11.06 -5.03 -5.61
C MET A 85 10.26 -3.84 -6.15
N LEU A 86 9.28 -3.37 -5.37
CA LEU A 86 8.51 -2.16 -5.68
C LEU A 86 9.42 -0.92 -5.70
N ALA A 87 10.28 -0.75 -4.70
CA ALA A 87 11.25 0.35 -4.66
C ALA A 87 12.18 0.34 -5.88
N ASP A 88 12.73 -0.82 -6.24
CA ASP A 88 13.62 -0.95 -7.40
C ASP A 88 12.90 -0.67 -8.72
N THR A 89 11.65 -1.11 -8.84
CA THR A 89 10.80 -0.81 -10.01
C THR A 89 10.51 0.69 -10.11
N LEU A 90 10.23 1.34 -8.98
CA LEU A 90 10.04 2.80 -8.91
C LEU A 90 11.32 3.57 -9.26
N PHE A 91 12.50 3.09 -8.85
CA PHE A 91 13.77 3.69 -9.25
C PHE A 91 13.99 3.59 -10.77
N LYS A 92 13.68 2.43 -11.38
CA LYS A 92 13.75 2.25 -12.85
C LYS A 92 12.80 3.19 -13.60
N LEU A 93 11.66 3.54 -13.00
CA LEU A 93 10.70 4.51 -13.52
C LEU A 93 11.08 5.98 -13.24
N GLY A 94 12.19 6.25 -12.55
CA GLY A 94 12.56 7.62 -12.17
C GLY A 94 11.65 8.23 -11.10
N ARG A 95 10.98 7.41 -10.28
CA ARG A 95 10.04 7.81 -9.22
C ARG A 95 10.57 7.48 -7.80
N PRO A 96 11.79 7.93 -7.42
CA PRO A 96 12.44 7.55 -6.18
C PRO A 96 11.65 7.96 -4.92
N CYS A 97 10.94 9.09 -4.94
CA CYS A 97 10.18 9.53 -3.76
C CYS A 97 9.05 8.57 -3.37
N GLU A 98 8.43 7.89 -4.34
CA GLU A 98 7.39 6.91 -4.06
C GLU A 98 7.94 5.63 -3.43
N ALA A 99 9.25 5.36 -3.55
CA ALA A 99 9.88 4.18 -2.98
C ALA A 99 10.01 4.26 -1.44
N ARG A 100 9.90 5.46 -0.86
CA ARG A 100 10.06 5.65 0.59
C ARG A 100 9.02 4.87 1.40
N GLY A 101 7.74 5.02 1.05
CA GLY A 101 6.63 4.42 1.80
C GLY A 101 6.75 2.89 1.96
N PRO A 102 6.94 2.13 0.87
CA PRO A 102 7.17 0.69 0.96
C PRO A 102 8.39 0.31 1.82
N LEU A 103 9.50 1.04 1.70
CA LEU A 103 10.71 0.77 2.50
C LEU A 103 10.50 1.08 4.00
N GLU A 104 9.76 2.15 4.32
CA GLU A 104 9.37 2.48 5.69
C GLU A 104 8.44 1.42 6.28
N GLN A 105 7.47 0.93 5.49
CA GLN A 105 6.60 -0.16 5.89
C GLN A 105 7.39 -1.45 6.17
N LEU A 106 8.38 -1.77 5.33
CA LEU A 106 9.29 -2.90 5.57
C LEU A 106 10.00 -2.75 6.92
N ILE A 107 10.58 -1.59 7.19
CA ILE A 107 11.30 -1.32 8.45
C ILE A 107 10.36 -1.33 9.65
N TYR A 108 9.11 -0.89 9.48
CA TYR A 108 8.11 -0.91 10.54
C TYR A 108 7.78 -2.35 10.97
N PHE A 109 7.53 -3.25 10.01
CA PHE A 109 7.21 -4.64 10.32
C PHE A 109 8.44 -5.53 10.59
N HIS A 110 9.60 -5.15 10.06
CA HIS A 110 10.87 -5.87 10.18
C HIS A 110 11.98 -4.90 10.59
N PRO A 111 12.02 -4.47 11.88
CA PRO A 111 12.96 -3.45 12.35
C PRO A 111 14.43 -3.81 12.13
N GLU A 112 14.78 -5.10 12.05
CA GLU A 112 16.12 -5.57 11.76
C GLU A 112 16.58 -5.25 10.33
N GLN A 113 15.65 -4.96 9.41
CA GLN A 113 15.98 -4.52 8.05
C GLN A 113 16.54 -3.10 7.99
N ARG A 114 16.36 -2.28 9.03
CA ARG A 114 16.81 -0.89 9.05
C ARG A 114 18.32 -0.75 8.81
N THR A 115 19.11 -1.68 9.34
CA THR A 115 20.58 -1.69 9.21
C THR A 115 21.07 -2.55 8.05
N ALA A 116 20.17 -3.20 7.31
CA ALA A 116 20.55 -3.99 6.15
C ALA A 116 21.12 -3.06 5.07
N SER A 117 22.34 -3.34 4.60
CA SER A 117 23.05 -2.51 3.61
C SER A 117 22.21 -2.25 2.34
N GLY A 118 21.47 -3.25 1.88
CA GLY A 118 20.56 -3.10 0.74
C GLY A 118 19.41 -2.11 0.97
N ILE A 119 18.91 -1.98 2.20
CA ILE A 119 17.85 -1.03 2.54
C ILE A 119 18.42 0.37 2.73
N ALA A 120 19.54 0.50 3.43
CA ALA A 120 20.24 1.77 3.59
C ALA A 120 20.61 2.39 2.23
N THR A 121 21.10 1.59 1.28
CA THR A 121 21.40 2.03 -0.09
C THR A 121 20.17 2.56 -0.81
N ARG A 122 19.03 1.89 -0.68
CA ARG A 122 17.77 2.31 -1.32
C ARG A 122 17.24 3.59 -0.71
N LEU A 123 17.28 3.73 0.61
CA LEU A 123 16.90 4.96 1.30
C LEU A 123 17.83 6.13 0.92
N GLY A 124 19.13 5.89 0.76
CA GLY A 124 20.08 6.89 0.26
C GLY A 124 19.68 7.43 -1.12
N LYS A 125 19.28 6.56 -2.06
CA LYS A 125 18.75 6.99 -3.37
C LYS A 125 17.47 7.84 -3.26
N VAL A 126 16.63 7.55 -2.27
CA VAL A 126 15.44 8.37 -1.99
C VAL A 126 15.85 9.73 -1.43
N ASP A 127 16.82 9.78 -0.52
CA ASP A 127 17.32 11.01 0.10
C ASP A 127 18.03 11.91 -0.93
N GLU A 128 18.81 11.33 -1.84
CA GLU A 128 19.49 12.02 -2.96
C GLU A 128 18.50 12.69 -3.93
N ALA A 129 17.30 12.13 -4.07
CA ALA A 129 16.24 12.73 -4.87
C ALA A 129 15.58 13.96 -4.22
N HIS A 130 16.09 14.42 -3.08
CA HIS A 130 15.60 15.57 -2.31
C HIS A 130 14.10 15.51 -2.01
N CYS A 131 13.58 14.29 -1.83
CA CYS A 131 12.21 14.10 -1.40
C CYS A 131 12.05 14.69 0.00
N GLU A 132 11.08 15.58 0.19
CA GLU A 132 10.75 16.10 1.51
C GLU A 132 10.59 14.92 2.49
N ALA A 133 11.32 14.98 3.60
CA ALA A 133 11.26 13.93 4.61
C ALA A 133 9.81 13.72 5.05
N THR A 134 9.40 12.46 5.13
CA THR A 134 8.14 11.98 5.69
C THR A 134 8.17 12.17 7.21
N THR A 135 8.28 13.42 7.67
CA THR A 135 8.32 13.70 9.11
C THR A 135 6.94 13.44 9.70
N ALA A 136 6.91 12.55 10.67
CA ALA A 136 5.79 12.36 11.57
C ALA A 136 6.07 13.07 12.89
N GLU A 137 5.10 13.83 13.36
CA GLU A 137 5.22 14.68 14.55
C GLU A 137 3.99 14.53 15.45
N GLY A 138 4.20 14.81 16.73
CA GLY A 138 3.14 14.75 17.75
C GLY A 138 2.80 13.34 18.20
N GLY A 139 1.88 13.25 19.16
CA GLY A 139 1.32 12.00 19.66
C GLY A 139 -0.18 12.16 19.85
N ALA A 140 -0.92 11.07 19.67
CA ALA A 140 -2.37 11.07 19.77
C ALA A 140 -2.88 9.78 20.41
N VAL A 141 -4.02 9.87 21.09
CA VAL A 141 -4.75 8.72 21.61
C VAL A 141 -6.12 8.73 20.94
N PHE A 142 -6.46 7.64 20.27
CA PHE A 142 -7.73 7.40 19.62
C PHE A 142 -8.49 6.37 20.44
N THR A 143 -9.76 6.62 20.72
CA THR A 143 -10.57 5.73 21.56
C THR A 143 -11.64 5.06 20.72
N LEU A 144 -11.76 3.74 20.84
CA LEU A 144 -12.90 2.99 20.33
C LEU A 144 -14.11 3.28 21.23
N PRO A 145 -15.20 3.87 20.71
CA PRO A 145 -16.39 4.14 21.51
C PRO A 145 -16.96 2.85 22.12
N LYS A 146 -17.55 2.94 23.32
CA LYS A 146 -18.22 1.78 23.95
C LYS A 146 -19.35 1.28 23.04
N GLY A 147 -19.29 0.01 22.64
CA GLY A 147 -20.24 -0.59 21.69
C GLY A 147 -20.04 -0.18 20.23
N GLY A 148 -19.01 0.62 19.93
CA GLY A 148 -18.61 0.95 18.57
C GLY A 148 -17.81 -0.18 17.92
N SER A 149 -17.91 -0.31 16.60
CA SER A 149 -17.18 -1.30 15.81
C SER A 149 -15.85 -0.79 15.23
N ALA A 150 -15.60 0.52 15.29
CA ALA A 150 -14.42 1.15 14.69
C ALA A 150 -13.93 2.37 15.47
N ILE A 151 -12.61 2.57 15.45
CA ILE A 151 -11.97 3.79 15.96
C ILE A 151 -12.10 4.87 14.89
N THR A 152 -12.56 6.06 15.28
CA THR A 152 -12.65 7.21 14.37
C THR A 152 -11.69 8.33 14.75
N ALA A 153 -11.17 9.04 13.75
CA ALA A 153 -10.26 10.16 13.89
C ALA A 153 -10.81 11.40 13.17
N ARG A 154 -10.67 12.58 13.79
CA ARG A 154 -10.81 13.84 13.07
C ARG A 154 -9.52 14.13 12.34
N VAL A 155 -9.57 14.11 11.00
CA VAL A 155 -8.41 14.23 10.14
C VAL A 155 -8.53 15.46 9.26
N LYS A 156 -7.50 16.30 9.30
CA LYS A 156 -7.37 17.47 8.42
C LYS A 156 -6.40 17.14 7.29
N VAL A 157 -6.83 17.35 6.06
CA VAL A 157 -6.01 17.09 4.87
C VAL A 157 -5.64 18.41 4.20
N ASN A 158 -4.34 18.57 3.93
CA ASN A 158 -3.71 19.74 3.28
C ASN A 158 -4.11 21.08 3.90
N GLY A 159 -4.48 21.11 5.18
CA GLY A 159 -4.98 22.29 5.87
C GLY A 159 -6.34 22.81 5.37
N LYS A 160 -6.98 22.15 4.40
CA LYS A 160 -8.18 22.63 3.69
C LYS A 160 -9.48 22.00 4.18
N ALA A 161 -9.52 20.68 4.33
CA ALA A 161 -10.73 19.95 4.73
C ALA A 161 -10.50 19.17 6.03
N LEU A 162 -11.51 19.20 6.91
CA LEU A 162 -11.57 18.39 8.12
C LEU A 162 -12.71 17.36 7.97
N GLY A 163 -12.39 16.09 8.15
CA GLY A 163 -13.31 14.96 8.01
C GLY A 163 -13.20 13.95 9.14
N THR A 164 -14.11 12.98 9.15
CA THR A 164 -14.10 11.84 10.08
C THR A 164 -13.62 10.61 9.34
N PHE A 165 -12.48 10.07 9.76
CA PHE A 165 -11.86 8.91 9.16
C PHE A 165 -11.97 7.72 10.10
N ILE A 166 -12.13 6.53 9.53
CA ILE A 166 -11.95 5.28 10.29
C ILE A 166 -10.45 5.00 10.38
N VAL A 167 -9.94 4.72 11.57
CA VAL A 167 -8.57 4.21 11.75
C VAL A 167 -8.56 2.75 11.35
N ASP A 168 -7.95 2.45 10.20
CA ASP A 168 -7.96 1.13 9.59
C ASP A 168 -6.53 0.61 9.47
N THR A 169 -6.12 -0.23 10.43
CA THR A 169 -4.79 -0.87 10.42
C THR A 169 -4.67 -1.98 9.37
N GLY A 170 -5.78 -2.38 8.73
CA GLY A 170 -5.80 -3.31 7.62
C GLY A 170 -5.66 -2.65 6.25
N ALA A 171 -5.95 -1.36 6.13
CA ALA A 171 -5.72 -0.58 4.92
C ALA A 171 -4.22 -0.23 4.79
N THR A 172 -3.60 -0.58 3.67
CA THR A 172 -2.18 -0.26 3.42
C THR A 172 -1.92 1.22 3.15
N SER A 173 -2.92 1.94 2.67
CA SER A 173 -2.81 3.37 2.35
C SER A 173 -3.96 4.13 3.01
N VAL A 174 -3.75 5.43 3.24
CA VAL A 174 -4.86 6.36 3.48
C VAL A 174 -5.80 6.32 2.28
N VAL A 175 -7.11 6.21 2.52
CA VAL A 175 -8.11 6.21 1.45
C VAL A 175 -9.04 7.41 1.64
N LEU A 176 -9.27 8.18 0.58
CA LEU A 176 -10.20 9.31 0.57
C LEU A 176 -11.42 8.93 -0.25
N SER A 177 -12.62 9.31 0.23
CA SER A 177 -13.78 9.32 -0.66
C SER A 177 -13.61 10.42 -1.72
N LYS A 178 -14.18 10.24 -2.91
CA LYS A 178 -14.15 11.29 -3.95
C LYS A 178 -14.71 12.63 -3.47
N ALA A 179 -15.80 12.60 -2.70
CA ALA A 179 -16.43 13.80 -2.15
C ALA A 179 -15.48 14.55 -1.20
N PHE A 180 -14.78 13.83 -0.32
CA PHE A 180 -13.83 14.42 0.60
C PHE A 180 -12.57 14.91 -0.11
N ALA A 181 -12.05 14.16 -1.08
CA ALA A 181 -10.89 14.56 -1.88
C ALA A 181 -11.15 15.89 -2.62
N ALA A 182 -12.32 16.04 -3.25
CA ALA A 182 -12.74 17.29 -3.88
C ALA A 182 -12.80 18.45 -2.86
N LYS A 183 -13.39 18.23 -1.69
CA LYS A 183 -13.43 19.21 -0.59
C LYS A 183 -12.03 19.60 -0.10
N ALA A 184 -11.09 18.65 -0.07
CA ALA A 184 -9.72 18.86 0.34
C ALA A 184 -8.86 19.51 -0.76
N GLY A 185 -9.39 19.69 -1.98
CA GLY A 185 -8.64 20.13 -3.15
C GLY A 185 -7.48 19.20 -3.47
N VAL A 186 -7.73 17.89 -3.35
CA VAL A 186 -6.81 16.81 -3.70
C VAL A 186 -7.31 16.19 -4.99
N ASP A 187 -6.55 16.38 -6.05
CA ASP A 187 -6.80 15.71 -7.31
C ASP A 187 -6.06 14.36 -7.33
N GLY A 188 -6.67 13.38 -8.00
CA GLY A 188 -6.01 12.12 -8.32
C GLY A 188 -5.21 12.29 -9.60
N PRO A 189 -3.91 11.97 -9.67
CA PRO A 189 -3.27 11.77 -10.96
C PRO A 189 -3.99 10.62 -11.70
N SER A 190 -3.76 10.54 -13.02
CA SER A 190 -4.41 9.58 -13.91
C SER A 190 -4.01 8.10 -13.70
N ARG A 191 -3.41 7.74 -12.55
CA ARG A 191 -2.89 6.40 -12.24
C ARG A 191 -3.86 5.63 -11.35
N THR A 192 -4.45 4.59 -11.91
CA THR A 192 -5.36 3.68 -11.22
C THR A 192 -4.59 2.57 -10.51
N VAL A 193 -4.95 2.28 -9.26
CA VAL A 193 -4.42 1.18 -8.45
C VAL A 193 -5.56 0.34 -7.90
N LYS A 194 -5.26 -0.92 -7.56
CA LYS A 194 -6.16 -1.79 -6.80
C LYS A 194 -5.72 -1.81 -5.35
N ILE A 195 -6.67 -1.64 -4.44
CA ILE A 195 -6.43 -1.64 -2.99
C ILE A 195 -7.36 -2.63 -2.29
N ARG A 196 -6.87 -3.26 -1.23
CA ARG A 196 -7.69 -4.00 -0.27
C ARG A 196 -8.22 -3.03 0.80
N THR A 197 -9.53 -3.10 1.03
CA THR A 197 -10.19 -2.46 2.18
C THR A 197 -10.98 -3.52 2.95
N ALA A 198 -11.53 -3.17 4.11
CA ALA A 198 -12.44 -4.07 4.85
C ALA A 198 -13.65 -4.55 4.02
N ALA A 199 -14.08 -3.77 3.01
CA ALA A 199 -15.19 -4.11 2.12
C ALA A 199 -14.76 -4.93 0.87
N GLY A 200 -13.49 -5.35 0.80
CA GLY A 200 -12.90 -6.10 -0.32
C GLY A 200 -11.96 -5.25 -1.18
N ILE A 201 -11.57 -5.81 -2.33
CA ILE A 201 -10.70 -5.14 -3.31
C ILE A 201 -11.51 -4.06 -4.05
N ARG A 202 -10.91 -2.90 -4.24
CA ARG A 202 -11.48 -1.75 -4.95
C ARG A 202 -10.44 -1.10 -5.85
N GLU A 203 -10.91 -0.43 -6.88
CA GLU A 203 -10.08 0.45 -7.70
C GLU A 203 -10.10 1.87 -7.14
N GLY A 204 -8.97 2.56 -7.26
CA GLY A 204 -8.86 3.95 -6.86
C GLY A 204 -7.70 4.66 -7.56
N GLN A 205 -7.65 5.96 -7.41
CA GLN A 205 -6.61 6.81 -7.99
C GLN A 205 -5.53 7.09 -6.95
N LEU A 206 -4.30 6.65 -7.22
CA LEU A 206 -3.17 6.88 -6.33
C LEU A 206 -2.84 8.36 -6.30
N THR A 207 -2.68 8.98 -5.13
CA THR A 207 -2.29 10.39 -4.98
C THR A 207 -1.33 10.56 -3.80
N THR A 208 -0.86 11.78 -3.57
CA THR A 208 -0.02 12.12 -2.41
C THR A 208 -0.59 13.33 -1.69
N LEU A 209 -0.77 13.20 -0.38
CA LEU A 209 -1.25 14.25 0.50
C LEU A 209 -0.05 14.99 1.07
N ALA A 210 0.04 16.29 0.80
CA ALA A 210 1.13 17.13 1.29
C ALA A 210 1.18 17.16 2.83
N LEU A 211 0.01 17.16 3.48
CA LEU A 211 -0.09 17.13 4.93
C LEU A 211 -1.36 16.40 5.38
N VAL A 212 -1.21 15.48 6.32
CA VAL A 212 -2.31 14.84 7.05
C VAL A 212 -2.13 15.14 8.54
N GLU A 213 -3.16 15.68 9.17
CA GLU A 213 -3.16 15.97 10.61
C GLU A 213 -4.29 15.21 11.30
N ALA A 214 -3.99 14.38 12.29
CA ALA A 214 -4.97 13.57 13.02
C ALA A 214 -4.81 13.74 14.53
N GLN A 215 -5.78 14.39 15.20
CA GLN A 215 -5.81 14.56 16.66
C GLN A 215 -4.47 15.01 17.29
N GLY A 216 -3.78 15.98 16.68
CA GLY A 216 -2.50 16.52 17.16
C GLY A 216 -1.25 15.84 16.59
N THR A 217 -1.41 14.71 15.88
CA THR A 217 -0.33 14.15 15.05
C THR A 217 -0.32 14.76 13.67
N LYS A 218 0.85 14.79 13.02
CA LYS A 218 1.04 15.31 11.66
C LYS A 218 1.96 14.40 10.88
N ALA A 219 1.69 14.21 9.59
CA ALA A 219 2.60 13.55 8.66
C ALA A 219 2.56 14.22 7.27
N ARG A 220 3.72 14.39 6.63
CA ARG A 220 3.85 15.04 5.31
C ARG A 220 4.14 14.06 4.18
N ASN A 221 3.68 14.34 2.96
CA ASN A 221 3.89 13.47 1.80
C ASN A 221 3.36 12.05 2.05
N VAL A 222 2.10 11.96 2.47
CA VAL A 222 1.40 10.71 2.78
C VAL A 222 0.78 10.18 1.51
N GLU A 223 1.19 8.98 1.11
CA GLU A 223 0.55 8.28 0.00
C GLU A 223 -0.92 8.00 0.34
N ALA A 224 -1.82 8.28 -0.60
CA ALA A 224 -3.24 8.03 -0.43
C ALA A 224 -3.88 7.51 -1.73
N VAL A 225 -5.07 6.96 -1.61
CA VAL A 225 -5.88 6.51 -2.74
C VAL A 225 -7.25 7.16 -2.69
N ILE A 226 -7.69 7.75 -3.79
CA ILE A 226 -9.06 8.26 -3.93
C ILE A 226 -9.91 7.12 -4.48
N SER A 227 -10.87 6.64 -3.70
CA SER A 227 -11.75 5.52 -4.09
C SER A 227 -13.20 5.96 -4.16
N ASP A 228 -13.91 5.38 -5.12
CA ASP A 228 -15.36 5.33 -5.07
C ASP A 228 -15.85 4.32 -4.02
N GLY A 229 -17.06 4.53 -3.51
CA GLY A 229 -17.75 3.55 -2.67
C GLY A 229 -17.40 3.57 -1.18
N LEU A 230 -16.67 4.59 -0.69
CA LEU A 230 -16.61 4.88 0.74
C LEU A 230 -17.83 5.69 1.17
N THR A 231 -18.49 5.25 2.24
CA THR A 231 -19.58 5.98 2.90
C THR A 231 -19.08 7.07 3.83
N ASP A 232 -17.90 6.87 4.41
CA ASP A 232 -17.22 7.83 5.31
C ASP A 232 -16.29 8.76 4.53
N ASP A 233 -15.76 9.81 5.19
CA ASP A 233 -14.84 10.76 4.55
C ASP A 233 -13.53 10.07 4.11
N GLY A 234 -13.09 9.05 4.85
CA GLY A 234 -11.90 8.28 4.49
C GLY A 234 -11.48 7.20 5.49
N LEU A 235 -10.41 6.49 5.14
CA LEU A 235 -9.70 5.51 5.97
C LEU A 235 -8.30 6.03 6.29
N LEU A 236 -7.87 5.96 7.55
CA LEU A 236 -6.51 6.29 7.98
C LEU A 236 -5.70 4.99 8.06
N GLY A 237 -5.00 4.68 6.97
CA GLY A 237 -4.25 3.43 6.78
C GLY A 237 -2.76 3.49 7.11
N LEU A 238 -2.05 2.39 6.81
CA LEU A 238 -0.65 2.17 7.15
C LEU A 238 0.30 3.21 6.55
N SER A 239 0.05 3.75 5.36
CA SER A 239 0.88 4.83 4.78
C SER A 239 0.98 6.08 5.67
N TYR A 240 0.05 6.27 6.61
CA TYR A 240 0.12 7.24 7.70
C TYR A 240 0.60 6.60 9.01
N LEU A 241 -0.01 5.47 9.41
CA LEU A 241 0.18 4.88 10.74
C LEU A 241 1.60 4.36 10.99
N THR A 242 2.28 3.79 9.99
CA THR A 242 3.63 3.21 10.13
C THR A 242 4.72 4.25 10.38
N ARG A 243 4.37 5.53 10.32
CA ARG A 243 5.27 6.66 10.64
C ARG A 243 5.31 6.98 12.13
N PHE A 244 4.57 6.23 12.93
CA PHE A 244 4.48 6.35 14.38
C PHE A 244 4.73 4.98 15.01
N ASP A 245 5.19 4.96 16.26
CA ASP A 245 5.05 3.78 17.10
C ASP A 245 3.56 3.65 17.50
N VAL A 246 2.91 2.59 17.03
CA VAL A 246 1.48 2.34 17.23
C VAL A 246 1.28 1.32 18.36
N PHE A 247 0.51 1.71 19.38
CA PHE A 247 0.17 0.84 20.50
C PHE A 247 -1.35 0.67 20.60
N PHE A 248 -1.81 -0.56 20.73
CA PHE A 248 -3.21 -0.85 21.01
C PHE A 248 -3.36 -1.41 22.43
N ASP A 249 -4.18 -0.77 23.25
CA ASP A 249 -4.55 -1.25 24.59
C ASP A 249 -6.01 -1.68 24.59
N SER A 250 -6.22 -2.99 24.61
CA SER A 250 -7.55 -3.62 24.63
C SER A 250 -8.32 -3.40 25.93
N ARG A 251 -7.66 -3.03 27.03
CA ARG A 251 -8.34 -2.77 28.32
C ARG A 251 -8.98 -1.38 28.33
N SER A 252 -8.26 -0.39 27.81
CA SER A 252 -8.75 0.98 27.69
C SER A 252 -9.45 1.24 26.37
N ASN A 253 -9.44 0.29 25.42
CA ASN A 253 -9.99 0.44 24.08
C ASN A 253 -9.35 1.63 23.34
N THR A 254 -8.03 1.81 23.49
CA THR A 254 -7.29 2.93 22.90
C THR A 254 -6.23 2.47 21.92
N LEU A 255 -6.06 3.25 20.85
CA LEU A 255 -4.92 3.22 19.94
C LEU A 255 -4.09 4.48 20.17
N THR A 256 -2.82 4.33 20.51
CA THR A 256 -1.90 5.44 20.75
C THR A 256 -0.87 5.51 19.64
N LEU A 257 -0.68 6.72 19.09
CA LEU A 257 0.42 7.05 18.19
C LEU A 257 1.47 7.85 18.94
N LYS A 258 2.73 7.39 18.87
CA LYS A 258 3.89 8.13 19.35
C LYS A 258 4.85 8.39 18.19
N PRO A 259 5.54 9.55 18.17
CA PRO A 259 6.51 9.80 17.11
C PRO A 259 7.62 8.76 17.20
N LEU A 260 8.06 8.25 16.05
CA LEU A 260 9.19 7.32 16.01
C LEU A 260 10.40 7.96 16.69
N ALA A 261 11.07 7.19 17.55
CA ALA A 261 12.30 7.65 18.17
C ALA A 261 13.29 8.09 17.08
N LYS A 262 13.78 9.33 17.15
CA LYS A 262 14.85 9.78 16.25
C LYS A 262 16.01 8.78 16.38
N PRO A 263 16.57 8.27 15.26
CA PRO A 263 17.79 7.49 15.34
C PRO A 263 18.82 8.31 16.13
N LYS A 264 19.46 7.70 17.13
CA LYS A 264 20.57 8.34 17.82
C LYS A 264 21.65 8.66 16.77
N PRO A 265 22.25 9.86 16.81
CA PRO A 265 23.35 10.22 15.92
C PRO A 265 24.53 9.26 16.08
#